data_AF-A0AAN6ZPA7-F1
#
_entry.id   AF-A0AAN6ZPA7-F1
#
_cell.length_a   1.000
_cell.length_b   1.000
_cell.length_c   1.000
_cell.angle_alpha   90.00
_cell.angle_beta   90.00
_cell.angle_gamma   90.00
#
_symmetry.space_group_name_H-M   'P 1'
#
loop_
_entity.id
_entity.type
_entity.pdbx_description
1 polymer ?
#
loop_
_entity_poly.entity_id
_entity_poly.type
_entity_poly.pdbx_seq_one_letter_code
_entity_poly.pdbx_strand_id
1 'polypeptide(L)'
;MKFLCLPGTFGSAVNFETQLQPLVFRLKEHGIAQFSFTQGQHKATPPPGFERYFGVAPNYRFVGFDGLHGNIRNLTVGEGYHEDTMRRHVRTNKVDRCPWANVQDAVNYVFETMEADQDIQGLLAYSEGAMIAATMVLQDTQRAVRDSRPRRIKCAIFLSGWPPLCEREGGGTSLVLADETTKDMMIDIPTLHVLGCNDPYLAGAVSLYNMCDEDTAELLDHGMGHAIPRDADTVELICDAARRLVDKV
;
A
#
# COMPACT_ATOMS: atom_id res chain seq x y z
N MET A 1 -10.68 -16.07 3.78
CA MET A 1 -9.97 -15.00 4.52
C MET A 1 -10.63 -13.65 4.23
N LYS A 2 -10.62 -12.69 5.16
CA LYS A 2 -11.10 -11.33 4.93
C LYS A 2 -9.96 -10.32 4.80
N PHE A 3 -10.06 -9.45 3.80
CA PHE A 3 -9.11 -8.38 3.51
C PHE A 3 -9.67 -7.03 3.91
N LEU A 4 -8.84 -6.19 4.55
CA LEU A 4 -9.13 -4.77 4.72
C LEU A 4 -8.57 -3.99 3.52
N CYS A 5 -9.45 -3.25 2.87
CA CYS A 5 -9.15 -2.47 1.68
C CYS A 5 -8.78 -1.03 2.05
N LEU A 6 -7.55 -0.62 1.72
CA LEU A 6 -7.03 0.73 1.98
C LEU A 6 -6.85 1.51 0.66
N PRO A 7 -7.60 2.60 0.44
CA PRO A 7 -7.44 3.43 -0.75
C PRO A 7 -6.10 4.19 -0.80
N GLY A 8 -5.77 4.68 -1.99
CA GLY A 8 -4.73 5.68 -2.17
C GLY A 8 -5.14 7.09 -1.73
N THR A 9 -4.25 8.04 -1.95
CA THR A 9 -4.47 9.46 -1.65
C THR A 9 -5.69 9.98 -2.38
N PHE A 10 -6.45 10.82 -1.68
CA PHE A 10 -7.73 11.35 -2.14
C PHE A 10 -8.78 10.26 -2.41
N GLY A 11 -8.60 9.04 -1.93
CA GLY A 11 -9.62 8.01 -1.99
C GLY A 11 -10.64 8.14 -0.87
N SER A 12 -11.67 7.30 -0.94
CA SER A 12 -12.66 7.06 0.13
C SER A 12 -13.05 5.59 0.07
N ALA A 13 -13.66 5.06 1.12
CA ALA A 13 -14.08 3.66 1.15
C ALA A 13 -15.04 3.35 -0.03
N VAL A 14 -15.98 4.27 -0.28
CA VAL A 14 -16.98 4.16 -1.36
C VAL A 14 -16.33 4.22 -2.75
N ASN A 15 -15.44 5.19 -2.98
CA ASN A 15 -14.77 5.32 -4.27
C ASN A 15 -13.87 4.10 -4.54
N PHE A 16 -13.19 3.61 -3.51
CA PHE A 16 -12.28 2.48 -3.66
C PHE A 16 -13.02 1.18 -3.90
N GLU A 17 -14.15 0.94 -3.23
CA GLU A 17 -15.04 -0.18 -3.53
C GLU A 17 -15.52 -0.13 -4.99
N THR A 18 -15.88 1.06 -5.49
CA THR A 18 -16.29 1.25 -6.89
C THR A 18 -15.15 0.99 -7.88
N GLN A 19 -13.92 1.40 -7.55
CA GLN A 19 -12.73 1.19 -8.39
C GLN A 19 -12.34 -0.29 -8.44
N LEU A 20 -12.41 -0.97 -7.29
CA LEU A 20 -12.06 -2.39 -7.15
C LEU A 20 -13.17 -3.35 -7.53
N GLN A 21 -14.36 -2.86 -7.87
CA GLN A 21 -15.55 -3.69 -8.04
C GLN A 21 -15.33 -4.93 -8.94
N PRO A 22 -14.68 -4.85 -10.12
CA PRO A 22 -14.43 -6.03 -10.96
C PRO A 22 -13.59 -7.09 -10.24
N LEU A 23 -12.50 -6.67 -9.62
CA LEU A 23 -11.58 -7.56 -8.90
C LEU A 23 -12.25 -8.19 -7.66
N VAL A 24 -12.90 -7.37 -6.84
CA VAL A 24 -13.59 -7.82 -5.62
C VAL A 24 -14.74 -8.76 -5.94
N PHE A 25 -15.48 -8.48 -7.02
CA PHE A 25 -16.55 -9.37 -7.47
C PHE A 25 -16.00 -10.75 -7.85
N ARG A 26 -14.96 -10.82 -8.69
CA ARG A 26 -14.38 -12.10 -9.12
C ARG A 26 -13.73 -12.87 -7.98
N LEU A 27 -13.01 -12.20 -7.08
CA LEU A 27 -12.42 -12.83 -5.89
C LEU A 27 -13.48 -13.42 -4.94
N LYS A 28 -14.62 -12.72 -4.77
CA LYS A 28 -15.77 -13.22 -3.99
C LYS A 28 -16.45 -14.40 -4.69
N GLU A 29 -16.69 -14.29 -6.00
CA GLU A 29 -17.33 -15.33 -6.81
C GLU A 29 -16.54 -16.65 -6.76
N HIS A 30 -15.21 -16.57 -6.82
CA HIS A 30 -14.33 -17.73 -6.68
C HIS A 30 -14.12 -18.21 -5.24
N GLY A 31 -14.75 -17.58 -4.25
CA GLY A 31 -14.62 -17.95 -2.84
C GLY A 31 -13.23 -17.71 -2.25
N ILE A 32 -12.38 -16.90 -2.90
CA ILE A 32 -10.99 -16.66 -2.49
C ILE A 32 -10.95 -15.76 -1.25
N ALA A 33 -11.71 -14.66 -1.27
CA ALA A 33 -11.62 -13.62 -0.25
C ALA A 33 -12.93 -12.87 -0.01
N GLN A 34 -13.05 -12.34 1.20
CA GLN A 34 -14.05 -11.34 1.59
C GLN A 34 -13.38 -10.00 1.83
N PHE A 35 -14.13 -8.90 1.83
CA PHE A 35 -13.56 -7.55 1.84
C PHE A 35 -14.34 -6.61 2.76
N SER A 36 -13.60 -5.81 3.53
CA SER A 36 -14.07 -4.62 4.25
C SER A 36 -13.31 -3.41 3.70
N PHE A 37 -13.94 -2.24 3.63
CA PHE A 37 -13.31 -1.03 3.12
C PHE A 37 -13.16 0.01 4.23
N THR A 38 -11.98 0.64 4.28
CA THR A 38 -11.72 1.81 5.13
C THR A 38 -11.20 2.97 4.30
N GLN A 39 -10.83 4.05 4.95
CA GLN A 39 -10.31 5.28 4.36
C GLN A 39 -9.53 6.07 5.40
N GLY A 40 -8.70 6.99 4.94
CA GLY A 40 -8.00 7.90 5.85
C GLY A 40 -8.92 8.86 6.60
N GLN A 41 -8.39 9.49 7.64
CA GLN A 41 -9.14 10.38 8.53
C GLN A 41 -9.04 11.86 8.12
N HIS A 42 -8.07 12.22 7.28
CA HIS A 42 -7.86 13.61 6.86
C HIS A 42 -8.64 13.89 5.58
N LYS A 43 -9.69 14.73 5.66
CA LYS A 43 -10.38 15.24 4.46
C LYS A 43 -9.39 15.98 3.58
N ALA A 44 -9.45 15.72 2.29
CA ALA A 44 -8.60 16.35 1.30
C ALA A 44 -9.38 16.67 0.02
N THR A 45 -8.92 17.67 -0.72
CA THR A 45 -9.49 18.03 -2.02
C THR A 45 -8.52 17.59 -3.11
N PRO A 46 -8.93 16.75 -4.07
CA PRO A 46 -8.09 16.41 -5.21
C PRO A 46 -7.63 17.65 -5.98
N PRO A 47 -6.50 17.59 -6.70
CA PRO A 47 -6.11 18.67 -7.60
C PRO A 47 -7.20 18.95 -8.65
N PRO A 48 -7.41 20.22 -9.05
CA PRO A 48 -8.39 20.56 -10.08
C PRO A 48 -8.18 19.77 -11.37
N GLY A 49 -9.26 19.22 -11.93
CA GLY A 49 -9.24 18.42 -13.16
C GLY A 49 -9.04 16.91 -12.94
N PHE A 50 -8.80 16.46 -11.70
CA PHE A 50 -8.68 15.05 -11.34
C PHE A 50 -9.91 14.49 -10.59
N GLU A 51 -11.02 15.23 -10.54
CA GLU A 51 -12.22 14.85 -9.78
C GLU A 51 -12.80 13.51 -10.25
N ARG A 52 -12.78 13.25 -11.57
CA ARG A 52 -13.23 11.97 -12.13
C ARG A 52 -12.29 10.81 -11.81
N TYR A 53 -10.99 11.09 -11.70
CA TYR A 53 -9.98 10.07 -11.44
C TYR A 53 -10.05 9.58 -9.97
N PHE A 54 -10.13 10.51 -9.02
CA PHE A 54 -10.20 10.18 -7.58
C PHE A 54 -11.62 9.85 -7.09
N GLY A 55 -12.64 10.16 -7.89
CA GLY A 55 -14.03 9.91 -7.56
C GLY A 55 -14.67 11.05 -6.76
N VAL A 56 -15.95 10.85 -6.42
CA VAL A 56 -16.77 11.89 -5.81
C VAL A 56 -16.35 12.20 -4.37
N ALA A 57 -16.47 13.46 -3.97
CA ALA A 57 -16.21 13.89 -2.60
C ALA A 57 -17.23 13.27 -1.60
N PRO A 58 -16.87 13.12 -0.31
CA PRO A 58 -15.59 13.52 0.31
C PRO A 58 -14.43 12.57 -0.03
N ASN A 59 -13.26 13.15 -0.21
CA ASN A 59 -11.99 12.45 -0.44
C ASN A 59 -11.09 12.59 0.79
N TYR A 60 -10.21 11.61 1.01
CA TYR A 60 -9.42 11.49 2.23
C TYR A 60 -7.98 11.11 1.95
N ARG A 61 -7.13 11.31 2.96
CA ARG A 61 -5.77 10.80 3.04
C ARG A 61 -5.54 10.15 4.38
N PHE A 62 -4.67 9.15 4.40
CA PHE A 62 -4.28 8.49 5.64
C PHE A 62 -3.36 9.40 6.45
N VAL A 63 -2.39 10.03 5.80
CA VAL A 63 -1.48 10.96 6.47
C VAL A 63 -1.78 12.40 6.03
N GLY A 64 -1.96 13.28 7.01
CA GLY A 64 -2.18 14.72 6.80
C GLY A 64 -0.92 15.48 6.32
N PHE A 65 -0.21 14.97 5.31
CA PHE A 65 1.02 15.57 4.78
C PHE A 65 1.11 15.43 3.25
N ASP A 66 1.22 16.55 2.54
CA ASP A 66 1.27 16.57 1.07
C ASP A 66 2.53 15.93 0.47
N GLY A 67 3.67 16.03 1.16
CA GLY A 67 4.97 15.64 0.59
C GLY A 67 5.20 14.14 0.45
N LEU A 68 4.32 13.28 0.98
CA LEU A 68 4.50 11.82 0.91
C LEU A 68 4.36 11.27 -0.51
N HIS A 69 3.46 11.83 -1.32
CA HIS A 69 3.09 11.29 -2.64
C HIS A 69 3.85 11.95 -3.79
N GLY A 70 4.58 13.03 -3.49
CA GLY A 70 5.48 13.75 -4.39
C GLY A 70 4.86 14.25 -5.69
N ASN A 71 5.61 15.10 -6.38
CA ASN A 71 5.23 15.53 -7.72
C ASN A 71 5.76 14.53 -8.75
N ILE A 72 4.89 13.98 -9.60
CA ILE A 72 5.25 13.08 -10.72
C ILE A 72 6.41 13.62 -11.55
N ARG A 73 6.46 14.95 -11.74
CA ARG A 73 7.52 15.62 -12.52
C ARG A 73 8.92 15.46 -11.93
N ASN A 74 9.01 15.13 -10.64
CA ASN A 74 10.27 14.95 -9.92
C ASN A 74 10.69 13.47 -9.83
N LEU A 75 9.87 12.55 -10.34
CA LEU A 75 10.09 11.10 -10.34
C LEU A 75 10.52 10.61 -11.73
N THR A 76 11.28 11.40 -12.46
CA THR A 76 11.96 10.92 -13.67
C THR A 76 12.91 9.79 -13.27
N VAL A 77 12.62 8.58 -13.75
CA VAL A 77 13.51 7.42 -13.68
C VAL A 77 14.79 7.82 -14.40
N GLY A 78 15.80 8.24 -13.63
CA GLY A 78 17.16 8.38 -14.13
C GLY A 78 17.80 7.00 -14.24
N GLU A 79 18.90 6.91 -14.97
CA GLU A 79 19.78 5.74 -14.90
C GLU A 79 20.24 5.57 -13.43
N GLY A 80 19.75 4.53 -12.74
CA GLY A 80 19.98 4.28 -11.31
C GLY A 80 19.02 3.24 -10.71
N TYR A 81 19.27 2.81 -9.47
CA TYR A 81 18.40 1.86 -8.76
C TYR A 81 17.09 2.55 -8.33
N HIS A 82 16.01 1.79 -8.14
CA HIS A 82 14.71 2.32 -7.75
C HIS A 82 14.76 3.04 -6.38
N GLU A 83 15.58 2.52 -5.47
CA GLU A 83 15.87 3.04 -4.15
C GLU A 83 16.53 4.44 -4.22
N ASP A 84 17.36 4.71 -5.23
CA ASP A 84 17.95 6.04 -5.46
C ASP A 84 16.87 7.08 -5.78
N THR A 85 15.87 6.68 -6.56
CA THR A 85 14.72 7.53 -6.89
C THR A 85 13.90 7.81 -5.64
N MET A 86 13.70 6.82 -4.77
CA MET A 86 13.01 6.99 -3.49
C MET A 86 13.76 7.91 -2.53
N ARG A 87 15.09 7.79 -2.42
CA ARG A 87 15.91 8.70 -1.60
C ARG A 87 15.87 10.13 -2.13
N ARG A 88 15.86 10.31 -3.46
CA ARG A 88 15.67 11.64 -4.07
C ARG A 88 14.30 12.22 -3.73
N HIS A 89 13.24 11.40 -3.81
CA HIS A 89 11.88 11.80 -3.46
C HIS A 89 11.77 12.30 -2.02
N VAL A 90 12.35 11.58 -1.05
CA VAL A 90 12.37 11.96 0.36
C VAL A 90 12.97 13.36 0.53
N ARG A 91 14.11 13.63 -0.11
CA ARG A 91 14.79 14.94 -0.04
C ARG A 91 14.00 16.05 -0.73
N THR A 92 13.51 15.80 -1.95
CA THR A 92 12.82 16.81 -2.76
C THR A 92 11.48 17.22 -2.16
N ASN A 93 10.72 16.26 -1.63
CA ASN A 93 9.40 16.51 -1.07
C ASN A 93 9.42 16.70 0.46
N LYS A 94 10.61 16.71 1.07
CA LYS A 94 10.81 16.95 2.50
C LYS A 94 9.98 15.99 3.36
N VAL A 95 9.96 14.71 2.97
CA VAL A 95 9.23 13.66 3.69
C VAL A 95 9.70 13.58 5.15
N ASP A 96 10.96 13.91 5.40
CA ASP A 96 11.55 14.03 6.73
C ASP A 96 10.91 15.09 7.64
N ARG A 97 10.17 16.04 7.07
CA ARG A 97 9.39 17.03 7.83
C ARG A 97 7.99 16.54 8.19
N CYS A 98 7.54 15.41 7.66
CA CYS A 98 6.32 14.76 8.12
C CYS A 98 6.57 14.24 9.53
N PRO A 99 5.84 14.72 10.56
CA PRO A 99 5.97 14.17 11.91
C PRO A 99 5.60 12.68 11.88
N TRP A 100 6.44 11.85 12.50
CA TRP A 100 6.18 10.42 12.62
C TRP A 100 4.85 10.12 13.32
N ALA A 101 4.45 10.99 14.26
CA ALA A 101 3.15 10.91 14.93
C ALA A 101 1.97 10.88 13.95
N ASN A 102 2.01 11.63 12.84
CA ASN A 102 0.95 11.61 11.84
C ASN A 102 0.83 10.24 11.14
N VAL A 103 1.97 9.58 10.92
CA VAL A 103 2.00 8.22 10.34
C VAL A 103 1.51 7.20 11.37
N GLN A 104 1.93 7.34 12.63
CA GLN A 104 1.46 6.49 13.72
C GLN A 104 -0.04 6.60 13.94
N ASP A 105 -0.62 7.80 13.90
CA ASP A 105 -2.06 8.01 14.01
C ASP A 105 -2.82 7.24 12.92
N ALA A 106 -2.34 7.34 11.67
CA ALA A 106 -2.91 6.60 10.54
C ALA A 106 -2.81 5.08 10.74
N VAL A 107 -1.63 4.58 11.13
CA VAL A 107 -1.39 3.15 11.37
C VAL A 107 -2.25 2.63 12.53
N ASN A 108 -2.33 3.36 13.63
CA ASN A 108 -3.13 2.99 14.80
C ASN A 108 -4.61 2.95 14.46
N TYR A 109 -5.12 3.93 13.73
CA TYR A 109 -6.51 3.93 13.26
C TYR A 109 -6.84 2.68 12.42
N VAL A 110 -5.94 2.26 11.53
CA VAL A 110 -6.19 1.05 10.73
C VAL A 110 -6.08 -0.21 11.60
N PHE A 111 -5.15 -0.28 12.56
CA PHE A 111 -5.11 -1.38 13.54
C PHE A 111 -6.41 -1.46 14.36
N GLU A 112 -6.93 -0.34 14.85
CA GLU A 112 -8.22 -0.26 15.55
C GLU A 112 -9.37 -0.74 14.65
N THR A 113 -9.36 -0.34 13.38
CA THR A 113 -10.34 -0.82 12.38
C THR A 113 -10.27 -2.34 12.23
N MET A 114 -9.07 -2.91 12.18
CA MET A 114 -8.92 -4.36 12.20
C MET A 114 -9.43 -4.93 13.53
N GLU A 115 -9.11 -4.36 14.69
CA GLU A 115 -9.53 -4.86 16.02
C GLU A 115 -11.05 -4.96 16.17
N ALA A 116 -11.80 -4.08 15.51
CA ALA A 116 -13.26 -4.16 15.46
C ALA A 116 -13.79 -5.37 14.67
N ASP A 117 -12.98 -5.99 13.80
CA ASP A 117 -13.35 -7.10 12.92
C ASP A 117 -12.23 -8.16 12.87
N GLN A 118 -12.33 -9.15 13.77
CA GLN A 118 -11.31 -10.16 13.98
C GLN A 118 -11.12 -11.13 12.80
N ASP A 119 -12.05 -11.16 11.84
CA ASP A 119 -11.94 -11.98 10.63
C ASP A 119 -10.94 -11.40 9.62
N ILE A 120 -10.56 -10.12 9.78
CA ILE A 120 -9.58 -9.44 8.94
C ILE A 120 -8.17 -9.95 9.24
N GLN A 121 -7.59 -10.62 8.25
CA GLN A 121 -6.25 -11.20 8.31
C GLN A 121 -5.40 -10.86 7.08
N GLY A 122 -5.99 -10.26 6.04
CA GLY A 122 -5.29 -9.78 4.85
C GLY A 122 -5.42 -8.26 4.67
N LEU A 123 -4.49 -7.66 3.92
CA LEU A 123 -4.57 -6.27 3.50
C LEU A 123 -4.61 -6.19 1.97
N LEU A 124 -5.51 -5.37 1.40
CA LEU A 124 -5.54 -5.05 -0.02
C LEU A 124 -5.44 -3.54 -0.15
N ALA A 125 -4.35 -3.02 -0.68
CA ALA A 125 -4.04 -1.62 -0.50
C ALA A 125 -3.50 -0.98 -1.79
N TYR A 126 -3.89 0.27 -2.04
CA TYR A 126 -3.50 1.01 -3.25
C TYR A 126 -2.69 2.26 -2.92
N SER A 127 -1.57 2.49 -3.61
CA SER A 127 -0.78 3.73 -3.52
C SER A 127 -0.45 4.13 -2.06
N GLU A 128 -0.92 5.27 -1.54
CA GLU A 128 -0.79 5.65 -0.12
C GLU A 128 -1.23 4.55 0.85
N GLY A 129 -2.37 3.92 0.57
CA GLY A 129 -2.89 2.85 1.41
C GLY A 129 -1.91 1.69 1.50
N ALA A 130 -1.18 1.40 0.42
CA ALA A 130 -0.16 0.35 0.40
C ALA A 130 1.08 0.72 1.23
N MET A 131 1.48 2.00 1.22
CA MET A 131 2.53 2.52 2.11
C MET A 131 2.15 2.31 3.59
N ILE A 132 0.91 2.63 3.95
CA ILE A 132 0.39 2.43 5.31
C ILE A 132 0.28 0.94 5.63
N ALA A 133 -0.27 0.13 4.75
CA ALA A 133 -0.39 -1.32 4.93
C ALA A 133 0.99 -1.99 5.10
N ALA A 134 1.98 -1.64 4.29
CA ALA A 134 3.36 -2.13 4.44
C ALA A 134 3.96 -1.72 5.79
N THR A 135 3.76 -0.46 6.20
CA THR A 135 4.20 0.05 7.51
C THR A 135 3.54 -0.73 8.66
N MET A 136 2.25 -1.04 8.53
CA MET A 136 1.51 -1.85 9.48
C MET A 136 2.06 -3.27 9.58
N VAL A 137 2.43 -3.90 8.47
CA VAL A 137 2.98 -5.27 8.48
C VAL A 137 4.28 -5.32 9.31
N LEU A 138 5.19 -4.37 9.09
CA LEU A 138 6.42 -4.28 9.88
C LEU A 138 6.12 -4.06 11.37
N GLN A 139 5.19 -3.16 11.69
CA GLN A 139 4.79 -2.93 13.08
C GLN A 139 4.07 -4.13 13.70
N ASP A 140 3.26 -4.89 12.95
CA ASP A 140 2.58 -6.08 13.46
C ASP A 140 3.58 -7.19 13.78
N THR A 141 4.64 -7.35 12.97
CA THR A 141 5.78 -8.23 13.29
C THR A 141 6.46 -7.81 14.58
N GLN A 142 6.79 -6.53 14.74
CA GLN A 142 7.42 -6.03 15.96
C GLN A 142 6.51 -6.21 17.20
N ARG A 143 5.21 -5.93 17.07
CA ARG A 143 4.20 -6.14 18.13
C ARG A 143 4.07 -7.63 18.48
N ALA A 144 4.09 -8.52 17.48
CA ALA A 144 4.02 -9.96 17.70
C ALA A 144 5.20 -10.47 18.55
N VAL A 145 6.42 -10.02 18.24
CA VAL A 145 7.63 -10.37 19.02
C VAL A 145 7.57 -9.75 20.42
N ARG A 146 7.34 -8.43 20.51
CA ARG A 146 7.35 -7.69 21.78
C ARG A 146 6.29 -8.20 22.76
N ASP A 147 5.07 -8.43 22.28
CA ASP A 147 3.93 -8.80 23.11
C ASP A 147 3.74 -10.32 23.20
N SER A 148 4.64 -11.11 22.59
CA SER A 148 4.54 -12.58 22.49
C SER A 148 3.17 -13.06 22.00
N ARG A 149 2.63 -12.37 20.99
CA ARG A 149 1.32 -12.67 20.38
C ARG A 149 1.48 -13.13 18.93
N PRO A 150 0.54 -13.93 18.38
CA PRO A 150 0.57 -14.24 16.96
C PRO A 150 0.46 -12.97 16.12
N ARG A 151 1.16 -12.96 14.98
CA ARG A 151 0.98 -11.95 13.93
C ARG A 151 -0.46 -12.00 13.45
N ARG A 152 -1.05 -10.82 13.25
CA ARG A 152 -2.44 -10.66 12.84
C ARG A 152 -2.56 -10.62 11.32
N ILE A 153 -1.71 -9.87 10.65
CA ILE A 153 -1.68 -9.75 9.20
C ILE A 153 -0.93 -10.96 8.64
N LYS A 154 -1.55 -11.69 7.73
CA LYS A 154 -1.04 -12.95 7.20
C LYS A 154 -0.56 -12.88 5.75
N CYS A 155 -1.16 -12.00 4.96
CA CYS A 155 -0.72 -11.70 3.59
C CYS A 155 -1.18 -10.31 3.16
N ALA A 156 -0.61 -9.78 2.08
CA ALA A 156 -1.02 -8.49 1.53
C ALA A 156 -1.04 -8.47 -0.01
N ILE A 157 -1.99 -7.72 -0.58
CA ILE A 157 -2.06 -7.38 -1.99
C ILE A 157 -1.78 -5.87 -2.11
N PHE A 158 -0.71 -5.51 -2.79
CA PHE A 158 -0.30 -4.12 -3.01
C PHE A 158 -0.53 -3.73 -4.47
N LEU A 159 -1.35 -2.71 -4.69
CA LEU A 159 -1.64 -2.13 -5.99
C LEU A 159 -0.85 -0.82 -6.12
N SER A 160 0.11 -0.73 -7.04
CA SER A 160 0.99 0.45 -7.25
C SER A 160 1.47 1.09 -5.93
N GLY A 161 1.94 0.25 -5.00
CA GLY A 161 2.26 0.69 -3.64
C GLY A 161 3.59 1.42 -3.51
N TRP A 162 3.88 1.91 -2.30
CA TRP A 162 5.13 2.58 -1.96
C TRP A 162 5.77 1.93 -0.73
N PRO A 163 7.10 2.06 -0.54
CA PRO A 163 7.81 1.41 0.56
C PRO A 163 7.27 1.82 1.95
N PRO A 164 7.41 0.96 2.97
CA PRO A 164 6.99 1.28 4.32
C PRO A 164 7.75 2.47 4.91
N LEU A 165 7.18 3.08 5.95
CA LEU A 165 7.74 4.24 6.63
C LEU A 165 8.33 3.86 7.99
N CYS A 166 9.35 4.60 8.43
CA CYS A 166 9.90 4.52 9.78
C CYS A 166 10.12 5.90 10.40
N GLU A 167 10.27 5.91 11.72
CA GLU A 167 10.69 7.09 12.46
C GLU A 167 12.15 7.43 12.14
N ARG A 168 12.41 8.70 11.87
CA ARG A 168 13.75 9.27 11.74
C ARG A 168 14.11 10.02 13.01
N GLU A 169 15.40 10.05 13.34
CA GLU A 169 15.93 10.86 14.44
C GLU A 169 15.40 12.30 14.37
N GLY A 170 14.90 12.80 15.51
CA GLY A 170 14.20 14.09 15.59
C GLY A 170 12.68 14.03 15.36
N GLY A 171 12.08 12.84 15.29
CA GLY A 171 10.62 12.64 15.19
C GLY A 171 10.05 12.83 13.79
N GLY A 172 10.91 12.87 12.77
CA GLY A 172 10.53 12.94 11.36
C GLY A 172 10.21 11.55 10.78
N THR A 173 9.84 11.50 9.51
CA THR A 173 9.51 10.25 8.80
C THR A 173 10.53 9.96 7.70
N SER A 174 10.88 8.69 7.49
CA SER A 174 11.64 8.24 6.31
C SER A 174 10.99 7.01 5.68
N LEU A 175 11.38 6.70 4.44
CA LEU A 175 11.11 5.39 3.83
C LEU A 175 12.09 4.35 4.38
N VAL A 176 11.65 3.11 4.48
CA VAL A 176 12.49 1.93 4.67
C VAL A 176 12.76 1.33 3.30
N LEU A 177 14.03 1.13 2.97
CA LEU A 177 14.48 0.62 1.68
C LEU A 177 15.36 -0.62 1.89
N ALA A 178 15.28 -1.55 0.93
CA ALA A 178 15.89 -2.87 1.07
C ALA A 178 17.43 -2.83 1.10
N ASP A 179 18.03 -1.82 0.45
CA ASP A 179 19.48 -1.61 0.38
C ASP A 179 20.09 -1.02 1.66
N GLU A 180 19.26 -0.52 2.59
CA GLU A 180 19.69 0.16 3.82
C GLU A 180 19.17 -0.54 5.10
N THR A 181 18.47 -1.67 4.95
CA THR A 181 17.77 -2.32 6.06
C THR A 181 18.33 -3.69 6.42
N THR A 182 18.10 -4.10 7.66
CA THR A 182 18.45 -5.43 8.17
C THR A 182 17.27 -6.38 7.99
N LYS A 183 17.52 -7.70 8.02
CA LYS A 183 16.47 -8.71 7.76
C LYS A 183 15.25 -8.60 8.67
N ASP A 184 15.40 -8.08 9.89
CA ASP A 184 14.33 -7.86 10.87
C ASP A 184 13.36 -6.71 10.50
N MET A 185 13.70 -5.91 9.49
CA MET A 185 12.88 -4.82 8.95
C MET A 185 12.34 -5.13 7.55
N MET A 186 12.42 -6.38 7.11
CA MET A 186 11.84 -6.89 5.87
C MET A 186 10.40 -7.40 6.09
N ILE A 187 9.59 -7.38 5.03
CA ILE A 187 8.24 -7.93 5.02
C ILE A 187 8.34 -9.43 4.71
N ASP A 188 8.05 -10.25 5.70
CA ASP A 188 8.19 -11.73 5.68
C ASP A 188 6.83 -12.46 5.64
N ILE A 189 5.75 -11.76 5.27
CA ILE A 189 4.47 -12.39 4.92
C ILE A 189 4.40 -12.57 3.40
N PRO A 190 3.63 -13.54 2.89
CA PRO A 190 3.30 -13.61 1.48
C PRO A 190 2.70 -12.29 0.97
N THR A 191 3.18 -11.82 -0.19
CA THR A 191 2.68 -10.60 -0.84
C THR A 191 2.39 -10.81 -2.32
N LEU A 192 1.39 -10.09 -2.83
CA LEU A 192 1.13 -9.94 -4.26
C LEU A 192 1.23 -8.47 -4.64
N HIS A 193 2.09 -8.16 -5.58
CA HIS A 193 2.31 -6.82 -6.09
C HIS A 193 1.71 -6.73 -7.49
N VAL A 194 0.80 -5.80 -7.70
CA VAL A 194 0.21 -5.50 -9.00
C VAL A 194 0.57 -4.07 -9.34
N LEU A 195 1.33 -3.88 -10.41
CA LEU A 195 1.78 -2.58 -10.88
C LEU A 195 1.67 -2.47 -12.40
N GLY A 196 1.81 -1.26 -12.92
CA GLY A 196 1.86 -1.02 -14.35
C GLY A 196 3.23 -0.51 -14.76
N CYS A 197 3.87 -1.07 -15.79
CA CYS A 197 5.16 -0.57 -16.26
C CYS A 197 5.12 0.87 -16.82
N ASN A 198 3.93 1.38 -17.15
CA ASN A 198 3.72 2.79 -17.53
C ASN A 198 3.35 3.69 -16.34
N ASP A 199 3.37 3.16 -15.11
CA ASP A 199 3.12 3.94 -13.90
C ASP A 199 4.28 4.93 -13.66
N PRO A 200 4.04 6.25 -13.59
CA PRO A 200 5.10 7.22 -13.25
C PRO A 200 5.73 6.98 -11.88
N TYR A 201 5.06 6.21 -11.01
CA TYR A 201 5.49 5.85 -9.68
C TYR A 201 6.13 4.45 -9.61
N LEU A 202 6.49 3.85 -10.74
CA LEU A 202 7.04 2.49 -10.83
C LEU A 202 8.18 2.24 -9.84
N ALA A 203 9.07 3.22 -9.63
CA ALA A 203 10.17 3.08 -8.67
C ALA A 203 9.69 2.86 -7.23
N GLY A 204 8.58 3.48 -6.81
CA GLY A 204 8.00 3.22 -5.50
C GLY A 204 7.43 1.80 -5.38
N ALA A 205 6.74 1.33 -6.42
CA ALA A 205 6.15 0.00 -6.44
C ALA A 205 7.23 -1.11 -6.44
N VAL A 206 8.30 -0.93 -7.21
CA VAL A 206 9.44 -1.86 -7.22
C VAL A 206 10.21 -1.82 -5.91
N SER A 207 10.46 -0.64 -5.33
CA SER A 207 11.13 -0.57 -4.01
C SER A 207 10.29 -1.19 -2.89
N LEU A 208 8.96 -1.15 -2.97
CA LEU A 208 8.10 -1.89 -2.04
C LEU A 208 8.21 -3.42 -2.27
N TYR A 209 8.26 -3.88 -3.52
CA TYR A 209 8.49 -5.28 -3.84
C TYR A 209 9.83 -5.78 -3.28
N ASN A 210 10.89 -4.97 -3.43
CA ASN A 210 12.22 -5.28 -2.90
C ASN A 210 12.27 -5.39 -1.37
N MET A 211 11.30 -4.82 -0.65
CA MET A 211 11.17 -4.95 0.81
C MET A 211 10.52 -6.27 1.26
N CYS A 212 10.04 -7.09 0.33
CA CYS A 212 9.30 -8.32 0.62
C CYS A 212 10.16 -9.57 0.39
N ASP A 213 9.83 -10.67 1.08
CA ASP A 213 10.49 -11.96 0.94
C ASP A 213 10.30 -12.53 -0.49
N GLU A 214 11.41 -12.66 -1.23
CA GLU A 214 11.42 -13.11 -2.62
C GLU A 214 10.86 -14.52 -2.83
N ASP A 215 10.90 -15.37 -1.80
CA ASP A 215 10.37 -16.74 -1.89
C ASP A 215 8.83 -16.76 -1.87
N THR A 216 8.19 -15.71 -1.34
CA THR A 216 6.73 -15.67 -1.15
C THR A 216 6.04 -14.50 -1.85
N ALA A 217 6.80 -13.50 -2.30
CA ALA A 217 6.32 -12.35 -3.07
C ALA A 217 6.08 -12.72 -4.55
N GLU A 218 4.94 -12.28 -5.09
CA GLU A 218 4.63 -12.37 -6.52
C GLU A 218 4.46 -10.97 -7.11
N LEU A 219 4.90 -10.77 -8.36
CA LEU A 219 4.79 -9.50 -9.08
C LEU A 219 4.04 -9.70 -10.41
N LEU A 220 3.02 -8.87 -10.64
CA LEU A 220 2.22 -8.84 -11.86
C LEU A 220 2.26 -7.43 -12.47
N ASP A 221 2.69 -7.33 -13.72
CA ASP A 221 2.62 -6.11 -14.51
C ASP A 221 1.37 -6.11 -15.41
N HIS A 222 0.48 -5.13 -15.23
CA HIS A 222 -0.72 -4.96 -16.05
C HIS A 222 -0.53 -3.95 -17.21
N GLY A 223 0.65 -3.37 -17.36
CA GLY A 223 1.01 -2.53 -18.50
C GLY A 223 0.35 -1.14 -18.55
N MET A 224 -0.54 -0.78 -17.63
CA MET A 224 -1.17 0.55 -17.61
C MET A 224 -0.34 1.55 -16.79
N GLY A 225 -0.85 2.78 -16.64
CA GLY A 225 -0.27 3.78 -15.73
C GLY A 225 -0.63 3.53 -14.26
N HIS A 226 -0.57 4.59 -13.44
CA HIS A 226 -1.06 4.55 -12.06
C HIS A 226 -2.59 4.36 -12.05
N ALA A 227 -3.06 3.12 -12.07
CA ALA A 227 -4.48 2.81 -12.17
C ALA A 227 -4.74 1.39 -11.65
N ILE A 228 -5.98 1.15 -11.20
CA ILE A 228 -6.44 -0.18 -10.82
C ILE A 228 -7.00 -0.87 -12.07
N PRO A 229 -6.49 -2.05 -12.46
CA PRO A 229 -7.00 -2.78 -13.61
C PRO A 229 -8.47 -3.16 -13.47
N ARG A 230 -9.20 -3.06 -14.59
CA ARG A 230 -10.64 -3.35 -14.65
C ARG A 230 -11.04 -4.18 -15.85
N ASP A 231 -10.14 -4.40 -16.80
CA ASP A 231 -10.36 -5.32 -17.91
C ASP A 231 -10.39 -6.77 -17.40
N ALA A 232 -11.19 -7.60 -18.06
CA ALA A 232 -11.47 -8.95 -17.59
C ALA A 232 -10.22 -9.81 -17.52
N ASP A 233 -9.37 -9.77 -18.55
CA ASP A 233 -8.19 -10.62 -18.67
C ASP A 233 -7.19 -10.32 -17.54
N THR A 234 -6.90 -9.04 -17.27
CA THR A 234 -6.01 -8.67 -16.16
C THR A 234 -6.62 -9.02 -14.81
N VAL A 235 -7.93 -8.81 -14.63
CA VAL A 235 -8.61 -9.18 -13.38
C VAL A 235 -8.50 -10.69 -13.12
N GLU A 236 -8.61 -11.53 -14.14
CA GLU A 236 -8.41 -12.98 -13.99
C GLU A 236 -6.99 -13.34 -13.55
N LEU A 237 -5.98 -12.73 -14.17
CA LEU A 237 -4.58 -12.96 -13.80
C LEU A 237 -4.33 -12.57 -12.34
N ILE A 238 -4.90 -11.45 -11.89
CA ILE A 238 -4.81 -11.03 -10.48
C ILE A 238 -5.56 -12.02 -9.58
N CYS A 239 -6.72 -12.53 -9.99
CA CYS A 239 -7.48 -13.53 -9.22
C CYS A 239 -6.70 -14.83 -9.02
N ASP A 240 -6.04 -15.32 -10.07
CA ASP A 240 -5.22 -16.52 -9.99
C ASP A 240 -4.00 -16.33 -9.09
N ALA A 241 -3.35 -15.16 -9.15
CA ALA A 241 -2.27 -14.81 -8.24
C ALA A 241 -2.74 -14.65 -6.79
N ALA A 242 -3.90 -14.03 -6.56
CA ALA A 242 -4.49 -13.89 -5.25
C ALA A 242 -4.90 -15.24 -4.63
N ARG A 243 -5.31 -16.21 -5.45
CA ARG A 243 -5.56 -17.59 -4.98
C ARG A 243 -4.28 -18.21 -4.44
N ARG A 244 -3.19 -18.18 -5.23
CA ARG A 244 -1.87 -18.68 -4.80
C ARG A 244 -1.37 -17.97 -3.55
N LEU A 245 -1.61 -16.66 -3.43
CA LEU A 245 -1.27 -15.89 -2.24
C LEU A 245 -1.99 -16.42 -0.99
N VAL A 246 -3.31 -16.62 -1.09
CA VAL A 246 -4.13 -17.09 0.05
C VAL A 246 -3.77 -18.53 0.43
N ASP A 247 -3.42 -19.38 -0.53
CA ASP A 247 -2.99 -20.77 -0.28
C ASP A 247 -1.67 -20.89 0.49
N LYS A 248 -0.86 -19.81 0.57
CA LYS A 248 0.39 -19.76 1.36
C LYS A 248 0.16 -19.54 2.86
N VAL A 249 -1.06 -19.23 3.30
CA VAL A 249 -1.39 -18.81 4.67
C VAL A 249 -2.10 -19.91 5.47
#